data_AF-A0A529SEU9-F1
#
_entry.id   AF-A0A529SEU9-F1
#
_cell.length_a   1.000
_cell.length_b   1.000
_cell.length_c   1.000
_cell.angle_alpha   90.00
_cell.angle_beta   90.00
_cell.angle_gamma   90.00
#
_symmetry.space_group_name_H-M   'P 1'
#
loop_
_entity.id
_entity.type
_entity.pdbx_description
1 polymer ?
#
loop_
_entity_poly.entity_id
_entity_poly.type
_entity_poly.pdbx_seq_one_letter_code
_entity_poly.pdbx_strand_id
1 'polypeptide(L)'
;MLALSACATAPSHINNVCAVFDQNDGWFDNWQSAAERTEQKYGIPVPVLMATVRKESGFKSNARPPRTKLLGFIPWTHVSSATGYSQALDGTWSQYQSETGNWAARRTRFAD
;
A
#
# COMPACT_ATOMS: atom_id res chain seq x y z
N MET A 1 -22.28 18.27 3.43
CA MET A 1 -20.89 18.15 2.94
C MET A 1 -20.85 17.06 1.89
N LEU A 2 -20.66 17.41 0.62
CA LEU A 2 -20.40 16.44 -0.44
C LEU A 2 -18.96 15.96 -0.30
N ALA A 3 -18.75 14.76 0.22
CA ALA A 3 -17.44 14.11 0.15
C ALA A 3 -17.25 13.64 -1.30
N LEU A 4 -16.33 14.27 -2.04
CA LEU A 4 -15.88 13.69 -3.30
C LEU A 4 -15.15 12.39 -2.98
N SER A 5 -15.78 11.26 -3.29
CA SER A 5 -15.13 9.95 -3.28
C SER A 5 -14.17 9.89 -4.47
N ALA A 6 -12.95 10.38 -4.30
CA ALA A 6 -11.88 10.10 -5.26
C ALA A 6 -11.51 8.61 -5.11
N CYS A 7 -11.87 7.78 -6.10
CA CYS A 7 -11.31 6.45 -6.20
C CYS A 7 -9.82 6.58 -6.49
N ALA A 8 -8.98 6.39 -5.47
CA ALA A 8 -7.53 6.28 -5.63
C ALA A 8 -7.23 5.10 -6.57
N THR A 9 -6.93 5.41 -7.83
CA THR A 9 -6.61 4.44 -8.86
C THR A 9 -5.11 4.20 -8.83
N ALA A 10 -4.68 2.95 -9.06
CA ALA A 10 -3.26 2.66 -9.14
C ALA A 10 -2.61 3.46 -10.29
N PRO A 11 -1.33 3.87 -10.15
CA PRO A 11 -0.62 4.60 -11.18
C PRO A 11 -0.53 3.77 -12.47
N SER A 12 -0.53 4.46 -13.60
CA SER A 12 -0.19 3.87 -14.89
C SER A 12 1.33 3.62 -14.99
N HIS A 13 1.76 2.71 -15.87
CA HIS A 13 3.18 2.40 -16.08
C HIS A 13 3.94 1.96 -14.82
N ILE A 14 3.35 1.09 -14.00
CA ILE A 14 3.90 0.58 -12.73
C ILE A 14 5.30 -0.09 -12.79
N ASN A 15 5.87 -0.31 -13.99
CA ASN A 15 7.24 -0.82 -14.16
C ASN A 15 8.29 0.29 -14.28
N ASN A 16 7.87 1.56 -14.34
CA ASN A 16 8.74 2.72 -14.35
C ASN A 16 8.50 3.53 -13.08
N VAL A 17 9.44 3.46 -12.13
CA VAL A 17 9.28 4.12 -10.81
C VAL A 17 9.25 5.65 -10.93
N CYS A 18 9.98 6.23 -11.88
CA CYS A 18 9.92 7.68 -12.12
C CYS A 18 8.52 8.10 -12.55
N ALA A 19 7.91 7.36 -13.49
CA ALA A 19 6.53 7.63 -13.91
C ALA A 19 5.51 7.43 -12.77
N VAL A 20 5.77 6.50 -11.84
CA VAL A 20 4.96 6.33 -10.64
C VAL A 20 5.08 7.55 -9.74
N PHE A 21 6.29 8.06 -9.50
CA PHE A 21 6.46 9.29 -8.71
C PHE A 21 5.83 10.50 -9.37
N ASP A 22 6.07 10.74 -10.66
CA ASP A 22 5.51 11.88 -11.40
C ASP A 22 3.97 11.92 -11.36
N GLN A 23 3.32 10.75 -11.40
CA GLN A 23 1.86 10.66 -11.31
C GLN A 23 1.31 10.88 -9.89
N ASN A 24 2.16 10.70 -8.87
CA ASN A 24 1.80 10.82 -7.47
C ASN A 24 2.64 11.91 -6.77
N ASP A 25 3.05 12.92 -7.54
CA ASP A 25 3.66 14.15 -7.08
C ASP A 25 2.64 15.29 -7.16
N GLY A 26 1.68 15.25 -6.25
CA GLY A 26 0.64 16.25 -6.10
C GLY A 26 0.83 17.09 -4.84
N TRP A 27 0.05 18.16 -4.74
CA TRP A 27 0.06 19.06 -3.57
C TRP A 27 -0.32 18.37 -2.25
N PHE A 28 -1.11 17.28 -2.32
CA PHE A 28 -1.61 16.55 -1.17
C PHE A 28 -0.95 15.18 -0.96
N ASP A 29 -0.34 14.63 -2.01
CA ASP A 29 0.30 13.31 -2.01
C ASP A 29 1.65 13.46 -2.71
N ASN A 30 2.76 13.28 -1.97
CA ASN A 30 4.10 13.24 -2.55
C ASN A 30 4.76 11.93 -2.15
N TRP A 31 4.67 10.94 -3.05
CA TRP A 31 5.15 9.58 -2.79
C TRP A 31 6.67 9.51 -2.77
N GLN A 32 7.35 10.34 -3.56
CA GLN A 32 8.81 10.37 -3.56
C GLN A 32 9.34 10.80 -2.19
N SER A 33 8.84 11.90 -1.65
CA SER A 33 9.20 12.40 -0.31
C SER A 33 8.88 11.38 0.78
N ALA A 34 7.77 10.65 0.67
CA ALA A 34 7.43 9.59 1.62
C ALA A 34 8.41 8.40 1.56
N ALA A 35 8.80 7.99 0.36
CA ALA A 35 9.80 6.94 0.15
C ALA A 35 11.17 7.36 0.68
N GLU A 36 11.62 8.58 0.41
CA GLU A 36 12.90 9.14 0.88
C GLU A 36 12.93 9.26 2.42
N ARG A 37 11.83 9.69 3.05
CA ARG A 37 11.71 9.70 4.52
C ARG A 37 11.82 8.29 5.12
N THR A 38 11.24 7.30 4.44
CA THR A 38 11.30 5.90 4.87
C THR A 38 12.72 5.35 4.73
N GLU A 39 13.39 5.65 3.62
CA GLU A 39 14.81 5.33 3.42
C GLU A 39 15.69 5.96 4.51
N GLN A 40 15.50 7.24 4.83
CA GLN A 40 16.25 7.90 5.91
C GLN A 40 16.00 7.27 7.28
N LYS A 41 14.76 6.84 7.55
CA LYS A 41 14.37 6.26 8.84
C LYS A 41 14.89 4.83 9.03
N TYR A 42 14.85 4.01 7.97
CA TYR A 42 15.10 2.57 8.06
C TYR A 42 16.35 2.09 7.29
N GLY A 43 17.01 2.97 6.54
CA GLY A 43 18.19 2.65 5.73
C GLY A 43 17.91 1.75 4.52
N ILE A 44 16.64 1.60 4.11
CA ILE A 44 16.25 0.76 2.97
C ILE A 44 16.17 1.63 1.72
N PRO A 45 16.91 1.34 0.64
CA PRO A 45 16.92 2.18 -0.55
C PRO A 45 15.52 2.37 -1.16
N VAL A 46 15.19 3.59 -1.57
CA VAL A 46 13.93 3.91 -2.29
C VAL A 46 13.59 2.91 -3.40
N PRO A 47 14.50 2.51 -4.32
CA PRO A 47 14.15 1.54 -5.36
C PRO A 47 13.73 0.17 -4.81
N VAL A 48 14.27 -0.26 -3.65
CA VAL A 48 13.90 -1.53 -3.00
C VAL A 48 12.51 -1.43 -2.37
N LEU A 49 12.21 -0.31 -1.71
CA LEU A 49 10.87 -0.04 -1.17
C LEU A 49 9.83 -0.07 -2.30
N MET A 50 10.10 0.65 -3.39
CA MET A 50 9.20 0.73 -4.53
C MET A 50 9.04 -0.62 -5.26
N ALA A 51 10.12 -1.39 -5.40
CA ALA A 51 10.06 -2.73 -5.97
C ALA A 51 9.19 -3.68 -5.12
N THR A 52 9.30 -3.59 -3.79
CA THR A 52 8.46 -4.37 -2.86
C THR A 52 6.99 -4.00 -3.02
N VAL A 53 6.64 -2.71 -2.95
CA VAL A 53 5.25 -2.25 -3.13
C VAL A 53 4.70 -2.66 -4.49
N ARG A 54 5.52 -2.55 -5.55
CA ARG A 54 5.17 -2.99 -6.91
C ARG A 54 4.88 -4.48 -6.98
N LYS A 55 5.64 -5.31 -6.28
CA LYS A 55 5.50 -6.76 -6.29
C LYS A 55 4.31 -7.23 -5.47
N GLU A 56 4.12 -6.64 -4.30
CA GLU A 56 3.08 -7.03 -3.35
C GLU A 56 1.69 -6.55 -3.77
N SER A 57 1.56 -5.28 -4.16
CA SER A 57 0.25 -4.66 -4.39
C SER A 57 0.05 -4.13 -5.82
N GLY A 58 1.14 -3.97 -6.58
CA GLY A 58 1.09 -3.24 -7.85
C GLY A 58 0.65 -1.79 -7.66
N PHE A 59 1.03 -1.17 -6.53
CA PHE A 59 0.64 0.19 -6.13
C PHE A 59 -0.87 0.39 -5.90
N LYS A 60 -1.62 -0.68 -5.62
CA LYS A 60 -3.04 -0.59 -5.28
C LYS A 60 -3.23 -0.46 -3.76
N SER A 61 -3.79 0.67 -3.33
CA SER A 61 -4.07 0.96 -1.92
C SER A 61 -5.01 -0.05 -1.24
N ASN A 62 -5.89 -0.69 -2.01
CA ASN A 62 -6.86 -1.68 -1.53
C ASN A 62 -6.59 -3.09 -2.11
N ALA A 63 -5.35 -3.38 -2.50
CA ALA A 63 -4.96 -4.72 -2.93
C ALA A 63 -5.37 -5.77 -1.88
N ARG A 64 -6.06 -6.82 -2.32
CA ARG A 64 -6.46 -7.94 -1.46
C ARG A 64 -6.29 -9.28 -2.21
N PRO A 65 -5.95 -10.34 -1.48
CA PRO A 65 -5.91 -11.70 -2.03
C PRO A 65 -7.25 -12.14 -2.65
N PRO A 66 -7.28 -13.17 -3.49
CA PRO A 66 -8.53 -13.74 -3.97
C PRO A 66 -9.40 -14.28 -2.83
N ARG A 67 -10.72 -14.35 -3.07
CA ARG A 67 -11.66 -14.97 -2.15
C ARG A 67 -11.68 -16.50 -2.29
N THR A 68 -11.81 -17.18 -1.16
CA THR A 68 -12.20 -18.59 -1.09
C THR A 68 -13.63 -18.76 -1.59
N LYS A 69 -13.96 -19.99 -2.02
CA LYS A 69 -15.29 -20.34 -2.51
C LYS A 69 -15.91 -21.38 -1.58
N LEU A 70 -17.05 -21.04 -1.00
CA LEU A 70 -17.92 -21.98 -0.32
C LEU A 70 -18.73 -22.76 -1.37
N LEU A 71 -18.81 -24.09 -1.23
CA LEU A 71 -19.48 -24.98 -2.19
C LEU A 71 -18.98 -24.89 -3.65
N GLY A 72 -17.76 -24.38 -3.86
CA GLY A 72 -17.14 -24.28 -5.19
C GLY A 72 -17.53 -23.04 -6.02
N PHE A 73 -18.55 -22.27 -5.62
CA PHE A 73 -18.99 -21.10 -6.39
C PHE A 73 -19.45 -19.88 -5.57
N ILE A 74 -19.73 -20.02 -4.26
CA ILE A 74 -20.18 -18.88 -3.43
C ILE A 74 -18.94 -18.16 -2.87
N PRO A 75 -18.68 -16.89 -3.23
CA PRO A 75 -17.55 -16.14 -2.67
C PRO A 75 -17.73 -15.98 -1.15
N TRP A 76 -16.71 -16.36 -0.37
CA TRP A 76 -16.78 -16.34 1.08
C TRP A 76 -15.79 -15.34 1.67
N THR A 77 -14.66 -15.81 2.23
CA THR A 77 -13.63 -14.99 2.86
C THR A 77 -12.41 -14.81 1.95
N HIS A 78 -11.54 -13.84 2.25
CA HIS A 78 -10.22 -13.80 1.59
C HIS A 78 -9.33 -14.93 2.11
N VAL A 79 -8.41 -15.42 1.26
CA VAL A 79 -7.47 -16.48 1.66
C VAL A 79 -6.54 -16.07 2.81
N SER A 80 -6.31 -14.77 2.98
CA SER A 80 -5.58 -14.20 4.12
C SER A 80 -6.06 -12.77 4.39
N SER A 81 -5.63 -12.21 5.52
CA SER A 81 -5.91 -10.82 5.89
C SER A 81 -4.94 -9.80 5.26
N ALA A 82 -4.05 -10.23 4.36
CA ALA A 82 -3.15 -9.35 3.64
C ALA A 82 -3.93 -8.23 2.92
N THR A 83 -3.49 -6.99 3.07
CA THR A 83 -4.17 -5.83 2.46
C THR A 83 -3.21 -4.67 2.23
N GLY A 84 -3.49 -3.88 1.19
CA GLY A 84 -2.85 -2.59 0.93
C GLY A 84 -1.47 -2.70 0.30
N TYR A 85 -0.66 -1.65 0.42
CA TYR A 85 0.61 -1.53 -0.28
C TYR A 85 1.63 -2.59 0.15
N SER A 86 1.68 -2.88 1.46
CA SER A 86 2.61 -3.84 2.05
C SER A 86 2.12 -5.29 2.02
N GLN A 87 0.83 -5.52 1.71
CA GLN A 87 0.18 -6.83 1.88
C GLN A 87 0.40 -7.46 3.27
N ALA A 88 0.71 -6.66 4.30
CA ALA A 88 0.92 -7.18 5.65
C ALA A 88 -0.38 -7.79 6.21
N LEU A 89 -0.26 -8.90 6.93
CA LEU A 89 -1.35 -9.50 7.69
C LEU A 89 -1.78 -8.59 8.86
N ASP A 90 -3.00 -8.77 9.36
CA ASP A 90 -3.51 -7.98 10.49
C ASP A 90 -2.58 -8.03 11.72
N GLY A 91 -2.10 -9.23 12.07
CA GLY A 91 -1.16 -9.41 13.18
C GLY A 91 0.18 -8.71 12.96
N THR A 92 0.75 -8.85 11.76
CA THR A 92 2.01 -8.21 11.37
C THR A 92 1.89 -6.68 11.39
N TRP A 93 0.77 -6.14 10.91
CA TRP A 93 0.54 -4.70 10.93
C TRP A 93 0.37 -4.16 12.34
N SER A 94 -0.41 -4.86 13.18
CA SER A 94 -0.60 -4.50 14.59
C SER A 94 0.73 -4.45 15.34
N GLN A 95 1.60 -5.44 15.09
CA GLN A 95 2.95 -5.46 15.65
C GLN A 95 3.77 -4.24 15.22
N TYR A 96 3.80 -3.92 13.91
CA TYR A 96 4.48 -2.71 13.41
C TYR A 96 3.98 -1.43 14.10
N GLN A 97 2.66 -1.26 14.23
CA GLN A 97 2.09 -0.07 14.89
C GLN A 97 2.49 0.01 16.37
N SER A 98 2.50 -1.12 17.07
CA SER A 98 2.93 -1.20 18.47
C SER A 98 4.42 -0.88 18.64
N GLU A 99 5.28 -1.43 17.78
CA GLU A 99 6.73 -1.24 17.87
C GLU A 99 7.17 0.17 17.48
N THR A 100 6.46 0.80 16.53
CA THR A 100 6.78 2.15 16.06
C THR A 100 6.01 3.27 16.78
N GLY A 101 5.00 2.91 17.58
CA GLY A 101 4.06 3.87 18.19
C GLY A 101 3.08 4.52 17.20
N ASN A 102 3.08 4.10 15.93
CA ASN A 102 2.29 4.68 14.86
C ASN A 102 0.87 4.10 14.79
N TRP A 103 0.06 4.31 15.84
CA TRP A 103 -1.30 3.75 15.93
C TRP A 103 -2.27 4.25 14.85
N ALA A 104 -2.02 5.42 14.27
CA ALA A 104 -2.83 5.99 13.19
C ALA A 104 -2.42 5.50 11.79
N ALA A 105 -1.29 4.79 11.66
CA ALA A 105 -0.77 4.33 10.38
C ALA A 105 -1.71 3.30 9.72
N ARG A 106 -1.91 3.43 8.42
CA ARG A 106 -2.76 2.54 7.63
C ARG A 106 -1.97 1.94 6.48
N ARG A 107 -1.88 0.61 6.42
CA ARG A 107 -1.28 -0.13 5.29
C ARG A 107 -1.88 0.16 3.91
N THR A 108 -3.02 0.84 3.86
CA THR A 108 -3.68 1.32 2.63
C THR A 108 -3.30 2.75 2.24
N ARG A 109 -2.44 3.43 3.01
CA ARG A 109 -1.88 4.74 2.72
C ARG A 109 -0.40 4.56 2.42
N PHE A 110 0.06 5.20 1.35
CA PHE A 110 1.43 4.98 0.88
C PHE A 110 2.49 5.55 1.84
N ALA A 111 2.17 6.65 2.51
CA ALA A 111 3.10 7.38 3.38
C ALA A 111 3.16 6.88 4.84
N ASP A 112 2.45 5.79 5.17
CA ASP A 112 2.29 5.23 6.54
C ASP A 112 3.03 3.89 6.71
#